data_AF-A0A2E4JWV2-F1
#
_entry.id   AF-A0A2E4JWV2-F1
#
_cell.length_a   1.000
_cell.length_b   1.000
_cell.length_c   1.000
_cell.angle_alpha   90.00
_cell.angle_beta   90.00
_cell.angle_gamma   90.00
#
_symmetry.space_group_name_H-M   'P 1'
#
loop_
_entity.id
_entity.type
_entity.pdbx_description
1 polymer ?
#
loop_
_entity_poly.entity_id
_entity_poly.type
_entity_poly.pdbx_seq_one_letter_code
_entity_poly.pdbx_strand_id
1 'polypeptide(L)'
;MKVDALLVSDSQHLKKSSDRSLEQLANTASLPGAIGEAWAMADFHQGYGFPIGGVVATDIDNGGVISPAGVGFDINCGVRLCSIDMGLEDIAPLIRKKSGSGSKEFGNRLKSRIPSGDSGKGGVSLSDIELDDILSEGAKAAAELGLGHFEDLDRIEMNGLLETDSSSISEVAKRKGLSSLGSIGRGNHFLEIQAVDEIIDSKAAKCFGL
;
A
#
# COMPACT_ATOMS: atom_id res chain seq x y z
N MET A 1 -27.24 -11.26 9.32
CA MET A 1 -25.82 -11.15 9.72
C MET A 1 -25.49 -12.30 10.65
N LYS A 2 -24.26 -12.79 10.61
CA LYS A 2 -23.73 -13.86 11.47
C LYS A 2 -23.00 -13.29 12.69
N VAL A 3 -22.43 -12.10 12.54
CA VAL A 3 -21.81 -11.28 13.58
C VAL A 3 -22.40 -9.86 13.56
N ASP A 4 -22.09 -9.07 14.57
CA ASP A 4 -22.43 -7.63 14.57
C ASP A 4 -21.56 -6.86 13.58
N ALA A 5 -22.07 -5.71 13.12
CA ALA A 5 -21.33 -4.75 12.33
C ALA A 5 -21.09 -3.47 13.13
N LEU A 6 -19.84 -3.04 13.22
CA LEU A 6 -19.41 -1.86 13.93
C LEU A 6 -18.87 -0.81 12.97
N LEU A 7 -19.19 0.44 13.27
CA LEU A 7 -18.83 1.60 12.46
C LEU A 7 -18.01 2.57 13.30
N VAL A 8 -16.82 2.92 12.82
CA VAL A 8 -16.06 4.06 13.34
C VAL A 8 -16.42 5.25 12.45
N SER A 9 -17.18 6.22 12.95
CA SER A 9 -17.58 7.39 12.17
C SER A 9 -18.06 8.53 13.05
N ASP A 10 -17.97 9.76 12.55
CA ASP A 10 -18.65 10.90 13.12
C ASP A 10 -19.99 11.16 12.43
N SER A 11 -20.77 12.11 12.98
CA SER A 11 -22.08 12.45 12.42
C SER A 11 -22.03 13.09 11.02
N GLN A 12 -20.88 13.65 10.60
CA GLN A 12 -20.75 14.30 9.30
C GLN A 12 -20.46 13.27 8.21
N HIS A 13 -19.53 12.35 8.45
CA HIS A 13 -19.20 11.26 7.55
C HIS A 13 -20.41 10.35 7.33
N LEU A 14 -21.09 9.93 8.41
CA LEU A 14 -22.31 9.12 8.31
C LEU A 14 -23.42 9.77 7.46
N LYS A 15 -23.58 11.10 7.53
CA LYS A 15 -24.56 11.83 6.71
C LYS A 15 -24.18 11.90 5.22
N LYS A 16 -22.88 11.83 4.91
CA LYS A 16 -22.37 11.85 3.53
C LYS A 16 -22.36 10.46 2.89
N SER A 17 -22.40 9.40 3.69
CA SER A 17 -22.46 8.01 3.22
C SER A 17 -23.85 7.66 2.68
N SER A 18 -24.16 8.15 1.48
CA SER A 18 -25.38 7.79 0.73
C SER A 18 -25.16 6.65 -0.27
N ASP A 19 -23.99 6.00 -0.21
CA ASP A 19 -23.61 4.90 -1.08
C ASP A 19 -24.02 3.55 -0.47
N ARG A 20 -23.54 2.43 -1.07
CA ARG A 20 -23.88 1.09 -0.59
C ARG A 20 -22.95 0.55 0.49
N SER A 21 -22.06 1.35 1.05
CA SER A 21 -21.04 0.88 2.00
C SER A 21 -21.62 0.22 3.26
N LEU A 22 -22.71 0.78 3.82
CA LEU A 22 -23.38 0.19 4.98
C LEU A 22 -24.06 -1.14 4.67
N GLU A 23 -24.64 -1.27 3.47
CA GLU A 23 -25.18 -2.54 2.97
C GLU A 23 -24.06 -3.57 2.76
N GLN A 24 -22.93 -3.14 2.20
CA GLN A 24 -21.74 -3.99 2.03
C GLN A 24 -21.20 -4.46 3.38
N LEU A 25 -21.14 -3.60 4.39
CA LEU A 25 -20.74 -4.00 5.74
C LEU A 25 -21.69 -5.04 6.34
N ALA A 26 -23.00 -4.88 6.18
CA ALA A 26 -23.98 -5.87 6.61
C ALA A 26 -23.85 -7.21 5.85
N ASN A 27 -23.47 -7.17 4.57
CA ASN A 27 -23.16 -8.36 3.78
C ASN A 27 -21.87 -9.02 4.26
N THR A 28 -20.82 -8.25 4.54
CA THR A 28 -19.56 -8.72 5.13
C THR A 28 -19.79 -9.42 6.47
N ALA A 29 -20.60 -8.83 7.35
CA ALA A 29 -20.99 -9.44 8.63
C ALA A 29 -21.84 -10.72 8.48
N SER A 30 -22.30 -11.04 7.27
CA SER A 30 -23.08 -12.24 6.97
C SER A 30 -22.27 -13.39 6.39
N LEU A 31 -20.94 -13.22 6.24
CA LEU A 31 -20.06 -14.26 5.71
C LEU A 31 -20.07 -15.52 6.59
N PRO A 32 -20.02 -16.73 5.98
CA PRO A 32 -19.78 -17.96 6.71
C PRO A 32 -18.48 -17.89 7.52
N GLY A 33 -18.51 -18.41 8.75
CA GLY A 33 -17.37 -18.44 9.65
C GLY A 33 -16.84 -17.07 10.10
N ALA A 34 -17.57 -15.97 9.87
CA ALA A 34 -17.21 -14.66 10.44
C ALA A 34 -17.15 -14.75 11.98
N ILE A 35 -16.09 -14.21 12.58
CA ILE A 35 -15.85 -14.21 14.02
C ILE A 35 -15.63 -12.79 14.55
N GLY A 36 -16.00 -12.55 15.81
CA GLY A 36 -15.96 -11.21 16.41
C GLY A 36 -17.02 -10.31 15.80
N GLU A 37 -16.61 -9.16 15.28
CA GLU A 37 -17.45 -8.19 14.57
C GLU A 37 -16.86 -7.85 13.20
N ALA A 38 -17.73 -7.47 12.25
CA ALA A 38 -17.28 -6.82 11.02
C ALA A 38 -17.15 -5.32 11.27
N TRP A 39 -16.04 -4.73 10.88
CA TRP A 39 -15.76 -3.31 11.09
C TRP A 39 -15.75 -2.54 9.78
N ALA A 40 -16.23 -1.31 9.82
CA ALA A 40 -15.92 -0.29 8.83
C ALA A 40 -15.21 0.89 9.53
N MET A 41 -14.02 1.21 9.04
CA MET A 41 -13.12 2.22 9.59
C MET A 41 -13.55 3.64 9.23
N ALA A 42 -12.89 4.65 9.82
CA ALA A 42 -13.28 6.06 9.75
C ALA A 42 -13.31 6.68 8.34
N ASP A 43 -12.78 5.97 7.34
CA ASP A 43 -12.72 6.37 5.93
C ASP A 43 -13.59 5.47 5.03
N PHE A 44 -14.52 4.71 5.62
CA PHE A 44 -15.32 3.75 4.88
C PHE A 44 -16.11 4.40 3.73
N HIS A 45 -16.18 3.68 2.62
CA HIS A 45 -16.97 4.03 1.44
C HIS A 45 -17.19 2.80 0.56
N GLN A 46 -18.06 2.93 -0.43
CA GLN A 46 -18.45 1.81 -1.28
C GLN A 46 -17.24 1.23 -2.03
N GLY A 47 -17.04 -0.08 -1.86
CA GLY A 47 -16.05 -0.87 -2.60
C GLY A 47 -16.71 -1.88 -3.55
N TYR A 48 -16.01 -2.98 -3.80
CA TYR A 48 -16.50 -4.10 -4.61
C TYR A 48 -16.86 -5.27 -3.68
N GLY A 49 -18.16 -5.51 -3.46
CA GLY A 49 -18.65 -6.54 -2.53
C GLY A 49 -18.49 -6.17 -1.04
N PHE A 50 -17.30 -5.70 -0.65
CA PHE A 50 -16.95 -5.18 0.68
C PHE A 50 -16.81 -3.66 0.62
N PRO A 51 -17.03 -2.94 1.74
CA PRO A 51 -16.66 -1.53 1.82
C PRO A 51 -15.13 -1.40 1.82
N ILE A 52 -14.61 -0.36 1.16
CA ILE A 52 -13.23 0.08 1.43
C ILE A 52 -13.17 0.56 2.88
N GLY A 53 -12.07 0.29 3.58
CA GLY A 53 -11.97 0.47 5.03
C GLY A 53 -12.71 -0.61 5.83
N GLY A 54 -13.13 -1.70 5.19
CA GLY A 54 -13.75 -2.84 5.87
C GLY A 54 -12.72 -3.80 6.48
N VAL A 55 -13.04 -4.36 7.65
CA VAL A 55 -12.26 -5.43 8.29
C VAL A 55 -13.20 -6.54 8.75
N VAL A 56 -12.85 -7.78 8.45
CA VAL A 56 -13.53 -8.97 8.96
C VAL A 56 -12.53 -10.08 9.19
N ALA A 57 -12.72 -10.87 10.24
CA ALA A 57 -12.00 -12.11 10.45
C ALA A 57 -12.95 -13.29 10.18
N THR A 58 -12.46 -14.32 9.50
CA THR A 58 -13.19 -15.56 9.27
C THR A 58 -12.37 -16.75 9.72
N ASP A 59 -13.01 -17.69 10.42
CA ASP A 59 -12.37 -18.91 10.93
C ASP A 59 -12.41 -20.02 9.88
N ILE A 60 -11.28 -20.23 9.18
CA ILE A 60 -11.16 -21.21 8.09
C ILE A 60 -11.47 -22.64 8.56
N ASP A 61 -11.07 -23.01 9.78
CA ASP A 61 -11.29 -24.36 10.31
C ASP A 61 -12.77 -24.61 10.64
N ASN A 62 -13.54 -23.54 10.85
CA ASN A 62 -14.97 -23.60 11.16
C ASN A 62 -15.87 -23.08 10.02
N GLY A 63 -15.46 -23.36 8.78
CA GLY A 63 -16.27 -23.06 7.58
C GLY A 63 -16.21 -21.59 7.14
N GLY A 64 -15.19 -20.87 7.59
CA GLY A 64 -14.83 -19.54 7.13
C GLY A 64 -14.43 -19.52 5.67
N VAL A 65 -14.55 -18.34 5.07
CA VAL A 65 -14.35 -18.14 3.63
C VAL A 65 -13.33 -17.05 3.37
N ILE A 66 -12.53 -17.24 2.33
CA ILE A 66 -11.69 -16.18 1.77
C ILE A 66 -12.44 -15.55 0.61
N SER A 67 -12.54 -14.22 0.60
CA SER A 67 -13.09 -13.47 -0.52
C SER A 67 -12.04 -12.52 -1.09
N PRO A 68 -11.63 -12.68 -2.37
CA PRO A 68 -10.69 -11.74 -3.01
C PRO A 68 -11.18 -10.29 -2.97
N ALA A 69 -12.50 -10.11 -3.03
CA ALA A 69 -13.15 -8.81 -2.93
C ALA A 69 -12.95 -8.12 -1.56
N GLY A 70 -12.74 -8.90 -0.50
CA GLY A 70 -12.42 -8.39 0.84
C GLY A 70 -10.96 -7.99 1.01
N VAL A 71 -10.07 -8.44 0.12
CA VAL A 71 -8.67 -8.01 0.05
C VAL A 71 -8.53 -6.79 -0.85
N GLY A 72 -9.17 -6.82 -2.03
CA GLY A 72 -9.09 -5.78 -3.04
C GLY A 72 -8.36 -6.24 -4.31
N PHE A 73 -8.52 -5.47 -5.39
CA PHE A 73 -7.88 -5.76 -6.68
C PHE A 73 -6.38 -5.49 -6.67
N ASP A 74 -5.96 -4.45 -5.95
CA ASP A 74 -4.56 -4.06 -5.80
C ASP A 74 -4.00 -4.68 -4.51
N ILE A 75 -3.67 -5.96 -4.60
CA ILE A 75 -3.22 -6.76 -3.46
C ILE A 75 -1.91 -6.16 -2.94
N ASN A 76 -1.87 -5.88 -1.63
CA ASN A 76 -0.73 -5.26 -0.96
C ASN A 76 -0.44 -3.81 -1.43
N CYS A 77 -1.45 -3.08 -1.93
CA CYS A 77 -1.35 -1.63 -1.99
C CYS A 77 -1.06 -1.10 -0.58
N GLY A 78 0.01 -0.32 -0.43
CA GLY A 78 0.54 0.01 0.89
C GLY A 78 1.42 1.24 0.87
N VAL A 79 1.96 1.56 2.05
CA VAL A 79 2.76 2.76 2.29
C VAL A 79 4.11 2.36 2.85
N ARG A 80 5.18 2.94 2.31
CA ARG A 80 6.50 2.92 2.92
C ARG A 80 6.91 4.35 3.26
N LEU A 81 7.25 4.58 4.53
CA LEU A 81 7.84 5.82 5.00
C LEU A 81 9.35 5.63 5.13
N CYS A 82 10.12 6.52 4.52
CA CYS A 82 11.57 6.60 4.71
C CYS A 82 11.90 7.95 5.36
N SER A 83 12.47 7.93 6.56
CA SER A 83 13.06 9.12 7.15
C SER A 83 14.46 9.35 6.60
N ILE A 84 14.83 10.62 6.47
CA ILE A 84 16.15 11.06 6.02
C ILE A 84 16.65 12.15 6.97
N ASP A 85 17.95 12.18 7.21
CA ASP A 85 18.59 13.19 8.05
C ASP A 85 18.74 14.53 7.30
N MET A 86 17.61 15.10 6.88
CA MET A 86 17.51 16.39 6.19
C MET A 86 16.37 17.23 6.76
N GLY A 87 16.68 18.48 7.08
CA GLY A 87 15.68 19.46 7.51
C GLY A 87 15.12 20.29 6.35
N LEU A 88 14.15 21.15 6.64
CA LEU A 88 13.61 22.13 5.69
C LEU A 88 14.69 23.02 5.08
N GLU A 89 15.74 23.32 5.86
CA GLU A 89 16.88 24.14 5.46
C GLU A 89 17.70 23.50 4.34
N ASP A 90 17.83 22.17 4.35
CA ASP A 90 18.56 21.40 3.34
C ASP A 90 17.76 21.26 2.04
N ILE A 91 16.43 21.20 2.16
CA ILE A 91 15.51 21.08 1.02
C ILE A 91 15.30 22.44 0.34
N ALA A 92 15.27 23.54 1.11
CA ALA A 92 14.96 24.87 0.60
C ALA A 92 15.79 25.28 -0.63
N PRO A 93 17.12 25.08 -0.69
CA PRO A 93 17.93 25.37 -1.88
C PRO A 93 17.55 24.53 -3.12
N LEU A 94 17.08 23.29 -2.94
CA LEU A 94 16.71 22.37 -4.01
C LEU A 94 15.37 22.72 -4.65
N ILE A 95 14.47 23.32 -3.88
CA ILE A 95 13.13 23.74 -4.34
C ILE A 95 13.07 25.23 -4.72
N ARG A 96 14.06 26.04 -4.31
CA ARG A 96 14.07 27.48 -4.59
C ARG A 96 14.19 27.72 -6.09
N LYS A 97 13.25 28.49 -6.64
CA LYS A 97 13.39 29.06 -7.98
C LYS A 97 14.58 30.03 -8.00
N LYS A 98 15.78 29.56 -8.34
CA LYS A 98 16.74 30.44 -9.02
C LYS A 98 16.03 30.92 -10.28
N SER A 99 15.97 32.24 -10.49
CA SER A 99 15.42 32.87 -11.69
C SER A 99 15.69 32.01 -12.93
N GLY A 100 14.66 31.28 -13.41
CA GLY A 100 14.77 30.39 -14.57
C GLY A 100 14.23 28.97 -14.43
N SER A 101 14.53 28.20 -13.37
CA SER A 101 14.21 26.75 -13.39
C SER A 101 14.36 25.93 -12.09
N GLY A 102 14.89 26.48 -10.98
CA GLY A 102 15.37 25.67 -9.83
C GLY A 102 14.40 24.64 -9.25
N SER A 103 13.10 24.97 -9.10
CA SER A 103 12.09 24.03 -8.58
C SER A 103 11.78 22.87 -9.54
N LYS A 104 11.99 23.07 -10.84
CA LYS A 104 11.76 22.02 -11.84
C LYS A 104 12.88 21.00 -11.83
N GLU A 105 14.12 21.39 -11.52
CA GLU A 105 15.26 20.48 -11.65
C GLU A 105 15.20 19.32 -10.65
N PHE A 106 14.97 19.59 -9.36
CA PHE A 106 14.86 18.55 -8.35
C PHE A 106 13.67 17.62 -8.61
N GLY A 107 12.47 18.19 -8.84
CA GLY A 107 11.28 17.41 -9.17
C GLY A 107 11.43 16.59 -10.47
N ASN A 108 12.06 17.15 -11.50
CA ASN A 108 12.34 16.43 -12.76
C ASN A 108 13.35 15.30 -12.54
N ARG A 109 14.37 15.50 -11.70
CA ARG A 109 15.34 14.44 -11.35
C ARG A 109 14.66 13.30 -10.61
N LEU A 110 13.78 13.58 -9.63
CA LEU A 110 12.98 12.56 -8.97
C LEU A 110 12.10 11.81 -9.97
N LYS A 111 11.31 12.55 -10.78
CA LYS A 111 10.46 11.96 -11.82
C LYS A 111 11.23 11.11 -12.83
N SER A 112 12.48 11.47 -13.14
CA SER A 112 13.32 10.69 -14.05
C SER A 112 13.86 9.40 -13.44
N ARG A 113 13.93 9.31 -12.12
CA ARG A 113 14.43 8.15 -11.37
C ARG A 113 13.32 7.26 -10.81
N ILE A 114 12.11 7.80 -10.69
CA ILE A 114 10.96 7.13 -10.11
C ILE A 114 9.85 7.11 -11.16
N PRO A 115 9.77 6.03 -11.96
CA PRO A 115 8.76 5.88 -13.00
C PRO A 115 7.35 5.87 -12.42
N SER A 116 6.42 6.45 -13.17
CA SER A 116 4.99 6.48 -12.85
C SER A 116 4.17 6.17 -14.10
N GLY A 117 2.98 5.62 -13.94
CA GLY A 117 2.09 5.21 -15.05
C GLY A 117 2.10 3.71 -15.31
N ASP A 118 1.32 3.26 -16.29
CA ASP A 118 1.01 1.83 -16.48
C ASP A 118 2.08 1.06 -17.26
N SER A 119 2.96 1.77 -17.97
CA SER A 119 3.88 1.15 -18.91
C SER A 119 5.16 0.61 -18.28
N GLY A 120 5.34 0.84 -16.96
CA GLY A 120 6.58 0.59 -16.21
C GLY A 120 7.85 1.12 -16.89
N LYS A 121 7.70 2.03 -17.87
CA LYS A 121 8.80 2.47 -18.71
C LYS A 121 9.77 3.29 -17.85
N GLY A 122 11.01 2.82 -17.77
CA GLY A 122 12.05 3.37 -16.91
C GLY A 122 12.15 2.66 -15.54
N GLY A 123 11.31 1.66 -15.29
CA GLY A 123 11.37 0.76 -14.13
C GLY A 123 12.48 -0.27 -14.27
N VAL A 124 12.35 -1.37 -13.53
CA VAL A 124 13.36 -2.42 -13.50
C VAL A 124 13.16 -3.38 -14.66
N SER A 125 14.25 -3.74 -15.34
CA SER A 125 14.24 -4.81 -16.34
C SER A 125 14.56 -6.12 -15.64
N LEU A 126 13.58 -7.02 -15.58
CA LEU A 126 13.74 -8.36 -15.00
C LEU A 126 13.56 -9.45 -16.06
N SER A 127 14.24 -10.56 -15.85
CA SER A 127 13.93 -11.85 -16.47
C SER A 127 12.77 -12.53 -15.74
N ASP A 128 12.17 -13.54 -16.39
CA ASP A 128 11.13 -14.36 -15.76
C ASP A 128 11.62 -15.04 -14.47
N ILE A 129 12.90 -15.46 -14.43
CA ILE A 129 13.52 -16.10 -13.27
C ILE A 129 13.61 -15.11 -12.10
N GLU A 130 14.13 -13.90 -12.34
CA GLU A 130 14.26 -12.89 -11.28
C GLU A 130 12.89 -12.44 -10.76
N LEU A 131 11.85 -12.39 -11.61
CA LEU A 131 10.49 -12.15 -11.14
C LEU A 131 9.98 -13.29 -10.27
N ASP A 132 10.19 -14.55 -10.67
CA ASP A 132 9.77 -15.71 -9.88
C ASP A 132 10.51 -15.79 -8.53
N ASP A 133 11.77 -15.39 -8.48
CA ASP A 133 12.54 -15.24 -7.24
C ASP A 133 11.90 -14.17 -6.34
N ILE A 134 11.55 -13.00 -6.88
CA ILE A 134 10.84 -11.94 -6.13
C ILE A 134 9.46 -12.40 -5.65
N LEU A 135 8.71 -13.15 -6.48
CA LEU A 135 7.40 -13.66 -6.09
C LEU A 135 7.48 -14.71 -4.98
N SER A 136 8.61 -15.43 -4.88
CA SER A 136 8.79 -16.52 -3.91
C SER A 136 9.50 -16.08 -2.62
N GLU A 137 10.44 -15.14 -2.71
CA GLU A 137 11.27 -14.66 -1.60
C GLU A 137 11.03 -13.19 -1.23
N GLY A 138 10.16 -12.49 -1.97
CA GLY A 138 9.72 -11.13 -1.65
C GLY A 138 10.85 -10.10 -1.68
N ALA A 139 10.86 -9.22 -0.68
CA ALA A 139 11.83 -8.12 -0.59
C ALA A 139 13.29 -8.60 -0.45
N LYS A 140 13.53 -9.83 0.03
CA LYS A 140 14.88 -10.40 0.13
C LYS A 140 15.50 -10.62 -1.24
N ALA A 141 14.78 -11.28 -2.17
CA ALA A 141 15.24 -11.43 -3.54
C ALA A 141 15.43 -10.08 -4.24
N ALA A 142 14.55 -9.11 -3.98
CA ALA A 142 14.74 -7.75 -4.50
C ALA A 142 16.06 -7.12 -4.00
N ALA A 143 16.43 -7.31 -2.73
CA ALA A 143 17.70 -6.83 -2.19
C ALA A 143 18.92 -7.56 -2.80
N GLU A 144 18.82 -8.88 -3.04
CA GLU A 144 19.86 -9.67 -3.73
C GLU A 144 20.11 -9.18 -5.17
N LEU A 145 19.06 -8.70 -5.83
CA LEU A 145 19.13 -8.07 -7.15
C LEU A 145 19.59 -6.60 -7.11
N GLY A 146 19.87 -6.05 -5.93
CA GLY A 146 20.31 -4.66 -5.74
C GLY A 146 19.19 -3.63 -5.82
N LEU A 147 17.92 -4.03 -5.66
CA LEU A 147 16.73 -3.18 -5.69
C LEU A 147 16.28 -2.72 -4.29
N GLY A 148 17.15 -2.87 -3.30
CA GLY A 148 16.93 -2.51 -1.90
C GLY A 148 18.12 -2.91 -1.05
N HIS A 149 17.99 -2.79 0.27
CA HIS A 149 19.03 -3.20 1.20
C HIS A 149 18.52 -4.30 2.14
N PHE A 150 19.38 -5.23 2.53
CA PHE A 150 19.01 -6.29 3.47
C PHE A 150 18.56 -5.75 4.84
N GLU A 151 19.10 -4.61 5.26
CA GLU A 151 18.69 -3.93 6.50
C GLU A 151 17.28 -3.34 6.43
N ASP A 152 16.69 -3.21 5.24
CA ASP A 152 15.30 -2.76 5.09
C ASP A 152 14.32 -3.84 5.54
N LEU A 153 14.71 -5.13 5.49
CA LEU A 153 13.80 -6.26 5.75
C LEU A 153 13.17 -6.17 7.14
N ASP A 154 13.96 -5.88 8.17
CA ASP A 154 13.48 -5.75 9.56
C ASP A 154 12.50 -4.58 9.79
N ARG A 155 12.31 -3.71 8.78
CA ARG A 155 11.44 -2.53 8.80
C ARG A 155 10.24 -2.66 7.87
N ILE A 156 10.02 -3.84 7.29
CA ILE A 156 8.90 -4.14 6.42
C ILE A 156 7.98 -5.13 7.15
N GLU A 157 6.67 -4.93 7.04
CA GLU A 157 5.69 -5.91 7.53
C GLU A 157 6.01 -7.32 7.01
N MET A 158 5.98 -8.31 7.91
CA MET A 158 6.34 -9.70 7.60
C MET A 158 7.75 -9.86 6.99
N ASN A 159 8.66 -8.93 7.26
CA ASN A 159 9.99 -8.85 6.64
C ASN A 159 9.94 -8.79 5.10
N GLY A 160 8.83 -8.31 4.53
CA GLY A 160 8.63 -8.19 3.10
C GLY A 160 8.39 -9.51 2.38
N LEU A 161 7.95 -10.56 3.09
CA LEU A 161 7.60 -11.86 2.53
C LEU A 161 6.31 -12.39 3.14
N LEU A 162 5.31 -12.60 2.30
CA LEU A 162 4.17 -13.46 2.60
C LEU A 162 4.37 -14.77 1.83
N GLU A 163 4.25 -15.91 2.50
CA GLU A 163 4.41 -17.23 1.88
C GLU A 163 3.53 -17.33 0.62
N THR A 164 4.15 -17.62 -0.51
CA THR A 164 3.50 -17.58 -1.82
C THR A 164 3.83 -18.84 -2.60
N ASP A 165 2.82 -19.44 -3.23
CA ASP A 165 3.00 -20.44 -4.28
C ASP A 165 2.97 -19.74 -5.64
N SER A 166 4.14 -19.43 -6.20
CA SER A 166 4.29 -18.72 -7.47
C SER A 166 3.70 -19.48 -8.66
N SER A 167 3.45 -20.79 -8.53
CA SER A 167 2.80 -21.61 -9.57
C SER A 167 1.31 -21.31 -9.72
N SER A 168 0.69 -20.73 -8.68
CA SER A 168 -0.73 -20.32 -8.69
C SER A 168 -0.98 -19.02 -9.46
N ILE A 169 0.07 -18.28 -9.81
CA ILE A 169 -0.01 -16.98 -10.48
C ILE A 169 -0.06 -17.17 -11.99
N SER A 170 -1.13 -16.66 -12.62
CA SER A 170 -1.30 -16.77 -14.07
C SER A 170 -0.20 -16.06 -14.87
N GLU A 171 0.12 -16.62 -16.04
CA GLU A 171 1.06 -16.02 -17.01
C GLU A 171 0.69 -14.58 -17.40
N VAL A 172 -0.61 -14.26 -17.46
CA VAL A 172 -1.08 -12.90 -17.77
C VAL A 172 -0.70 -11.93 -16.65
N ALA A 173 -0.82 -12.35 -15.39
CA ALA A 173 -0.43 -11.54 -14.24
C ALA A 173 1.10 -11.36 -14.19
N LYS A 174 1.87 -12.43 -14.40
CA LYS A 174 3.34 -12.38 -14.45
C LYS A 174 3.84 -11.41 -15.53
N ARG A 175 3.31 -11.51 -16.76
CA ARG A 175 3.65 -10.60 -17.86
C ARG A 175 3.37 -9.13 -17.53
N LYS A 176 2.26 -8.86 -16.84
CA LYS A 176 1.94 -7.50 -16.37
C LYS A 176 2.98 -7.05 -15.35
N GLY A 177 3.31 -7.89 -14.37
CA GLY A 177 4.34 -7.65 -13.37
C GLY A 177 5.70 -7.29 -13.96
N LEU A 178 6.19 -8.09 -14.92
CA LEU A 178 7.45 -7.82 -15.65
C LEU A 178 7.46 -6.43 -16.28
N SER A 179 6.32 -6.02 -16.86
CA SER A 179 6.22 -4.74 -17.53
C SER A 179 6.05 -3.55 -16.58
N SER A 180 5.77 -3.76 -15.29
CA SER A 180 5.37 -2.70 -14.35
C SER A 180 6.26 -2.56 -13.12
N LEU A 181 7.09 -3.55 -12.78
CA LEU A 181 7.89 -3.52 -11.55
C LEU A 181 8.86 -2.33 -11.53
N GLY A 182 9.01 -1.72 -10.34
CA GLY A 182 9.83 -0.52 -10.17
C GLY A 182 9.16 0.76 -10.66
N SER A 183 7.82 0.80 -10.70
CA SER A 183 7.04 2.00 -10.99
C SER A 183 5.96 2.23 -9.93
N ILE A 184 5.57 3.49 -9.72
CA ILE A 184 4.50 3.87 -8.78
C ILE A 184 3.12 3.43 -9.26
N GLY A 185 2.90 3.33 -10.58
CA GLY A 185 1.57 3.10 -11.15
C GLY A 185 0.73 4.38 -11.29
N ARG A 186 -0.58 4.28 -11.12
CA ARG A 186 -1.59 5.36 -11.29
C ARG A 186 -2.59 5.38 -10.14
N GLY A 187 -3.61 6.22 -10.25
CA GLY A 187 -4.70 6.30 -9.27
C GLY A 187 -4.28 7.13 -8.09
N ASN A 188 -4.43 6.57 -6.90
CA ASN A 188 -4.02 7.16 -5.62
C ASN A 188 -2.56 6.83 -5.25
N HIS A 189 -1.77 6.27 -6.17
CA HIS A 189 -0.35 5.98 -5.92
C HIS A 189 0.51 7.21 -6.21
N PHE A 190 1.34 7.59 -5.25
CA PHE A 190 2.24 8.72 -5.36
C PHE A 190 3.49 8.51 -4.51
N LEU A 191 4.49 9.35 -4.77
CA LEU A 191 5.61 9.59 -3.87
C LEU A 191 5.60 11.07 -3.52
N GLU A 192 5.75 11.35 -2.24
CA GLU A 192 5.78 12.70 -1.71
C GLU A 192 7.00 12.90 -0.82
N ILE A 193 7.48 14.14 -0.78
CA ILE A 193 8.48 14.58 0.18
C ILE A 193 7.76 15.46 1.17
N GLN A 194 7.75 15.04 2.42
CA GLN A 194 7.03 15.69 3.50
C GLN A 194 8.02 16.21 4.55
N ALA A 195 7.55 17.14 5.36
CA ALA A 195 8.24 17.59 6.57
C ALA A 195 7.34 17.29 7.77
N VAL A 196 7.95 16.85 8.86
CA VAL A 196 7.24 16.69 10.14
C VAL A 196 6.88 18.09 10.65
N ASP A 197 5.59 18.41 10.64
CA ASP A 197 5.07 19.72 11.08
C ASP A 197 4.79 19.73 12.59
N GLU A 198 4.26 18.64 13.12
CA GLU A 198 3.87 18.51 14.53
C GLU A 198 4.21 17.12 15.09
N ILE A 199 4.72 17.08 16.33
CA ILE A 199 4.98 15.85 17.09
C ILE A 199 3.97 15.75 18.24
N ILE A 200 3.05 14.78 18.13
CA ILE A 200 2.02 14.52 19.16
C ILE A 200 2.54 13.61 20.28
N ASP A 201 3.32 12.57 19.93
CA ASP A 201 3.97 11.67 20.88
C ASP A 201 5.49 11.67 20.65
N SER A 202 6.21 12.35 21.53
CA SER A 202 7.67 12.52 21.42
C SER A 202 8.45 11.23 21.66
N LYS A 203 7.90 10.29 22.44
CA LYS A 203 8.57 9.00 22.70
C LYS A 203 8.45 8.12 21.46
N ALA A 204 7.26 8.03 20.87
CA ALA A 204 7.04 7.26 19.65
C ALA A 204 7.84 7.84 18.47
N ALA A 205 7.81 9.16 18.27
CA ALA A 205 8.57 9.83 17.21
C ALA A 205 10.07 9.51 17.28
N LYS A 206 10.66 9.63 18.48
CA LYS A 206 12.07 9.27 18.70
C LYS A 206 12.36 7.80 18.39
N CYS A 207 11.46 6.88 18.73
CA CYS A 207 11.61 5.46 18.39
C CYS A 207 11.51 5.19 16.88
N PHE A 208 10.75 6.01 16.15
CA PHE A 208 10.62 5.93 14.69
C PHE A 208 11.72 6.70 13.93
N GLY A 209 12.56 7.47 14.62
CA GLY A 209 13.59 8.29 13.99
C GLY A 209 13.00 9.50 13.27
N LEU A 210 12.00 10.13 13.88
CA LEU A 210 11.36 11.38 13.45
C LEU A 210 11.63 12.51 14.45
#